data_AF-A0A1W0XCX3-F1
#
_entry.id   AF-A0A1W0XCX3-F1
#
_cell.length_a   1.000
_cell.length_b   1.000
_cell.length_c   1.000
_cell.angle_alpha   90.00
_cell.angle_beta   90.00
_cell.angle_gamma   90.00
#
_symmetry.space_group_name_H-M   'P 1'
#
loop_
_entity.id
_entity.type
_entity.pdbx_description
1 polymer ?
#
loop_
_entity_poly.entity_id
_entity_poly.type
_entity_poly.pdbx_seq_one_letter_code
_entity_poly.pdbx_strand_id
1 'polypeptide(L)'
;MPSAFLLKPNNSKVSSVFKFCVLELLTNLNKSASKNIIFLFTNPRGTFFKPGNASPALRALLNQINSAEMNIPLTQSDTFFVDNEAFRFLVAKSPPNNVRFSDEDASELG
;
A
#
# COMPACT_ATOMS: atom_id res chain seq x y z
N MET A 1 7.72 13.89 -7.66
CA MET A 1 7.27 13.34 -6.37
C MET A 1 6.43 12.10 -6.65
N PRO A 2 6.55 11.01 -5.85
CA PRO A 2 5.74 9.81 -6.02
C PRO A 2 4.26 10.08 -5.69
N SER A 3 3.35 9.43 -6.41
CA SER A 3 1.91 9.47 -6.14
C SER A 3 1.53 8.24 -5.32
N ALA A 4 0.91 8.44 -4.15
CA ALA A 4 0.57 7.35 -3.24
C ALA A 4 -0.92 7.00 -3.29
N PHE A 5 -1.23 5.72 -3.47
CA PHE A 5 -2.60 5.19 -3.39
C PHE A 5 -2.78 4.44 -2.07
N LEU A 6 -3.68 4.94 -1.22
CA LEU A 6 -3.95 4.37 0.10
C LEU A 6 -5.13 3.39 0.04
N LEU A 7 -4.89 2.13 0.42
CA LEU A 7 -5.86 1.04 0.31
C LEU A 7 -6.02 0.31 1.65
N LYS A 8 -7.22 -0.22 1.93
CA LYS A 8 -7.47 -1.14 3.04
C LYS A 8 -7.47 -2.58 2.51
N PRO A 9 -6.61 -3.49 3.01
CA PRO A 9 -6.36 -4.82 2.46
C PRO A 9 -7.53 -5.79 2.63
N ASN A 10 -8.45 -5.50 3.57
CA ASN A 10 -9.58 -6.36 3.91
C ASN A 10 -10.93 -5.92 3.34
N ASN A 11 -10.97 -4.93 2.44
CA ASN A 11 -12.17 -4.69 1.64
C ASN A 11 -12.24 -5.72 0.50
N SER A 12 -12.68 -6.93 0.85
CA SER A 12 -12.92 -8.05 -0.08
C SER A 12 -14.00 -7.75 -1.12
N LYS A 13 -14.85 -6.76 -0.86
CA LYS A 13 -15.79 -6.23 -1.84
C LYS A 13 -15.11 -5.15 -2.66
N VAL A 14 -14.54 -5.59 -3.77
CA VAL A 14 -14.30 -4.79 -4.98
C VAL A 14 -15.66 -4.31 -5.49
N SER A 15 -16.32 -3.41 -4.74
CA SER A 15 -17.59 -2.86 -5.17
C SER A 15 -17.38 -2.08 -6.46
N SER A 16 -18.42 -1.92 -7.27
CA SER A 16 -18.37 -1.05 -8.45
C SER A 16 -17.83 0.34 -8.10
N VAL A 17 -18.07 0.80 -6.87
CA VAL A 17 -17.52 2.05 -6.30
C VAL A 17 -16.00 2.00 -6.20
N PHE A 18 -15.40 0.91 -5.69
CA PHE A 18 -13.94 0.79 -5.62
C PHE A 18 -13.29 0.89 -7.01
N LYS A 19 -13.81 0.16 -7.99
CA LYS A 19 -13.30 0.20 -9.37
C LYS A 19 -13.47 1.59 -9.96
N PHE A 20 -14.64 2.20 -9.77
CA PHE A 20 -14.94 3.55 -10.23
C PHE A 20 -13.96 4.57 -9.65
N CYS A 21 -13.74 4.58 -8.33
CA CYS A 21 -12.82 5.51 -7.69
C CYS A 21 -11.38 5.33 -8.17
N VAL A 22 -10.90 4.09 -8.32
CA VAL A 22 -9.53 3.85 -8.84
C VAL A 22 -9.41 4.30 -10.30
N LEU A 23 -10.41 4.02 -11.14
CA LEU A 23 -10.42 4.47 -12.54
C LEU A 23 -10.43 6.00 -12.65
N GLU A 24 -11.31 6.67 -11.90
CA GLU A 24 -11.44 8.12 -11.92
C GLU A 24 -10.15 8.80 -11.44
N LEU A 25 -9.53 8.28 -10.38
CA LEU A 25 -8.22 8.75 -9.93
C LEU A 25 -7.13 8.60 -10.99
N LEU A 26 -7.10 7.45 -11.69
CA LEU A 26 -6.11 7.18 -12.72
C LEU A 26 -6.33 7.99 -14.00
N THR A 27 -7.58 8.24 -14.40
CA THR A 27 -7.92 9.08 -15.56
C THR A 27 -7.51 10.53 -15.36
N ASN A 28 -7.62 11.04 -14.12
CA ASN A 28 -7.21 12.40 -13.79
C ASN A 28 -5.72 12.53 -13.45
N LEU A 29 -4.99 11.42 -13.41
CA LEU A 29 -3.56 11.42 -13.13
C LEU A 29 -2.77 11.78 -14.39
N ASN A 30 -1.83 12.72 -14.28
CA ASN A 30 -0.93 13.05 -15.38
C ASN A 30 -0.13 11.79 -15.82
N LYS A 31 0.05 11.57 -17.14
CA LYS A 31 0.83 10.44 -17.70
C LYS A 31 2.26 10.34 -17.13
N SER A 32 2.83 11.44 -16.63
CA SER A 32 4.11 11.45 -15.92
C SER A 32 4.03 10.85 -14.52
N ALA A 33 2.91 11.03 -13.82
CA ALA A 33 2.70 10.58 -12.45
C ALA A 33 2.34 9.09 -12.38
N SER A 34 1.73 8.52 -13.43
CA SER A 34 1.46 7.07 -13.52
C SER A 34 2.73 6.21 -13.50
N LYS A 35 3.89 6.80 -13.82
CA LYS A 35 5.20 6.12 -13.79
C LYS A 35 5.80 5.98 -12.39
N ASN A 36 5.25 6.68 -11.39
CA ASN A 36 5.78 6.73 -10.02
C ASN A 36 4.65 6.55 -8.99
N ILE A 37 3.82 5.53 -9.20
CA ILE A 37 2.76 5.17 -8.27
C ILE A 37 3.31 4.20 -7.21
N ILE A 38 3.02 4.48 -5.94
CA ILE A 38 3.20 3.53 -4.84
C ILE A 38 1.84 3.11 -4.27
N PHE A 39 1.69 1.83 -3.95
CA PHE A 39 0.50 1.26 -3.34
C PHE A 39 0.74 1.03 -1.85
N LEU A 40 -0.02 1.73 -1.01
CA LEU A 40 0.12 1.70 0.44
C LEU A 40 -1.10 1.00 1.07
N PHE A 41 -0.89 -0.15 1.67
CA PHE A 41 -1.94 -0.91 2.35
C PHE A 41 -1.93 -0.63 3.86
N THR A 42 -3.03 -0.07 4.37
CA THR A 42 -3.26 0.23 5.80
C THR A 42 -3.81 -0.98 6.55
N ASN A 43 -3.79 -1.02 7.88
CA ASN A 43 -4.31 -2.17 8.66
C ASN A 43 -3.79 -3.57 8.21
N PRO A 44 -2.50 -3.74 7.88
CA PRO A 44 -1.96 -4.98 7.34
C PRO A 44 -1.89 -6.13 8.36
N ARG A 45 -2.10 -5.87 9.65
CA ARG A 45 -2.04 -6.90 10.72
C ARG A 45 -2.97 -8.08 10.43
N GLY A 46 -4.19 -7.81 9.96
CA GLY A 46 -5.16 -8.86 9.60
C GLY A 46 -4.76 -9.73 8.41
N THR A 47 -3.72 -9.32 7.65
CA THR A 47 -3.16 -10.09 6.53
C THR A 47 -1.70 -10.44 6.76
N PHE A 48 -1.19 -10.32 8.00
CA PHE A 48 0.21 -10.57 8.34
C PHE A 48 1.21 -9.81 7.44
N PHE A 49 0.91 -8.55 7.12
CA PHE A 49 1.73 -7.73 6.22
C PHE A 49 1.92 -8.33 4.83
N LYS A 50 0.94 -9.14 4.41
CA LYS A 50 0.87 -9.67 3.04
C LYS A 50 -0.21 -8.95 2.24
N PRO A 51 -0.03 -8.87 0.91
CA PRO A 51 -1.07 -8.42 0.02
C PRO A 51 -2.25 -9.41 0.12
N GLY A 52 -3.30 -9.03 0.84
CA GLY A 52 -4.50 -9.84 1.02
C GLY A 52 -5.39 -9.89 -0.22
N ASN A 53 -6.69 -10.12 -0.03
CA ASN A 53 -7.67 -10.25 -1.13
C ASN A 53 -7.82 -8.98 -2.00
N ALA A 54 -7.36 -7.81 -1.53
CA ALA A 54 -7.33 -6.58 -2.33
C ALA A 54 -6.35 -6.64 -3.51
N SER A 55 -5.27 -7.43 -3.43
CA SER A 55 -4.23 -7.46 -4.47
C SER A 55 -4.64 -8.15 -5.77
N PRO A 56 -5.32 -9.31 -5.76
CA PRO A 56 -5.87 -9.90 -6.99
C PRO A 56 -6.83 -8.96 -7.72
N ALA A 57 -7.69 -8.26 -6.96
CA ALA A 57 -8.65 -7.31 -7.50
C ALA A 57 -7.99 -6.09 -8.15
N LEU A 58 -7.01 -5.50 -7.46
CA LEU A 58 -6.24 -4.38 -7.99
C LEU A 58 -5.44 -4.81 -9.22
N ARG A 59 -4.84 -6.00 -9.20
CA ARG A 59 -4.11 -6.55 -10.36
C ARG A 59 -5.02 -6.73 -11.56
N ALA A 60 -6.22 -7.27 -11.36
CA ALA A 60 -7.20 -7.42 -12.44
C ALA A 60 -7.61 -6.07 -13.03
N LEU A 61 -7.82 -5.06 -12.18
CA LEU A 61 -8.15 -3.70 -12.63
C LEU A 61 -7.00 -3.04 -13.39
N LEU A 62 -5.77 -3.11 -12.87
CA LEU A 62 -4.59 -2.56 -13.55
C LEU A 62 -4.35 -3.25 -14.90
N ASN A 63 -4.55 -4.56 -14.99
CA ASN A 63 -4.45 -5.29 -16.26
C ASN A 63 -5.48 -4.83 -17.30
N GLN A 64 -6.65 -4.32 -16.89
CA GLN A 64 -7.66 -3.78 -17.81
C GLN A 64 -7.30 -2.38 -18.32
N ILE A 65 -6.53 -1.61 -17.54
CA ILE A 65 -6.22 -0.20 -17.83
C ILE A 65 -4.84 -0.06 -18.49
N ASN A 66 -3.92 -0.99 -18.18
CA ASN A 66 -2.58 -0.99 -18.75
C ASN A 66 -2.65 -1.12 -20.27
N SER A 67 -1.95 -0.22 -20.95
CA SER A 67 -1.90 -0.10 -22.40
C SER A 67 -0.48 0.31 -22.83
N ALA A 68 -0.24 0.42 -24.13
CA ALA A 68 1.05 0.89 -24.65
C ALA A 68 1.43 2.30 -24.13
N GLU A 69 0.45 3.12 -23.75
CA GLU A 69 0.67 4.50 -23.29
C GLU A 69 0.66 4.67 -21.75
N MET A 70 0.16 3.68 -21.01
CA MET A 70 0.05 3.73 -19.56
C MET A 70 0.37 2.34 -18.99
N ASN A 71 1.46 2.25 -18.24
CA ASN A 71 1.87 1.03 -17.56
C ASN A 71 2.07 1.32 -16.06
N ILE A 72 1.19 0.77 -15.23
CA ILE A 72 1.24 0.89 -13.78
C ILE A 72 1.59 -0.49 -13.22
N PRO A 73 2.86 -0.72 -12.85
CA PRO A 73 3.29 -1.99 -12.30
C PRO A 73 2.76 -2.18 -10.87
N LEU A 74 2.28 -3.38 -10.58
CA LEU A 74 1.99 -3.82 -9.20
C LEU A 74 3.01 -4.88 -8.79
N THR A 75 4.19 -4.39 -8.42
CA THR A 75 5.31 -5.21 -7.95
C THR A 75 5.49 -5.08 -6.43
N GLN A 76 6.37 -5.92 -5.88
CA GLN A 76 6.74 -5.83 -4.48
C GLN A 76 7.49 -4.52 -4.14
N SER A 77 8.28 -3.97 -5.05
CA SER A 77 9.00 -2.69 -4.82
C SER A 77 8.06 -1.48 -4.80
N ASP A 78 6.90 -1.60 -5.43
CA ASP A 78 5.89 -0.53 -5.50
C ASP A 78 4.81 -0.68 -4.43
N THR A 79 4.88 -1.73 -3.61
CA THR A 79 3.86 -2.09 -2.61
C THR A 79 4.42 -2.01 -1.20
N PHE A 80 3.74 -1.24 -0.36
CA PHE A 80 4.12 -0.99 1.03
C PHE A 80 2.94 -1.26 1.96
N PHE A 81 3.24 -1.70 3.18
CA PHE A 81 2.25 -1.96 4.22
C PHE A 81 2.53 -1.04 5.40
N VAL A 82 1.52 -0.31 5.85
CA VAL A 82 1.66 0.62 6.98
C VAL A 82 0.66 0.27 8.07
N ASP A 83 1.20 -0.01 9.25
CA ASP A 83 0.44 -0.14 10.48
C ASP A 83 0.92 0.92 11.47
N ASN A 84 0.00 1.42 12.29
CA ASN A 84 0.28 2.47 13.27
C ASN A 84 1.32 2.01 14.30
N GLU A 85 1.30 0.74 14.73
CA GLU A 85 2.26 0.20 15.69
C GLU A 85 3.64 0.15 15.05
N ALA A 86 3.76 -0.47 13.88
CA ALA A 86 5.02 -0.55 13.14
C ALA A 86 5.63 0.83 12.85
N PHE A 87 4.79 1.80 12.48
CA PHE A 87 5.24 3.17 12.25
C PHE A 87 5.74 3.85 13.53
N ARG A 88 5.04 3.69 14.66
CA ARG A 88 5.50 4.23 15.95
C ARG A 88 6.85 3.64 16.35
N PHE A 89 7.05 2.33 16.18
CA PHE A 89 8.34 1.68 16.42
C PHE A 89 9.44 2.25 15.52
N LEU A 90 9.16 2.45 14.23
CA LEU A 90 10.11 3.05 13.29
C LEU A 90 10.50 4.47 13.72
N VAL A 91 9.53 5.31 14.11
CA VAL A 91 9.78 6.67 14.59
C VAL A 91 10.58 6.70 15.88
N ALA A 92 10.28 5.79 16.81
CA ALA A 92 11.04 5.66 18.06
C ALA A 92 12.51 5.32 17.79
N LYS A 93 12.78 4.42 16.84
CA LYS A 93 14.15 4.05 16.45
C LYS A 93 14.87 5.12 15.62
N SER A 94 14.12 5.96 14.90
CA SER A 94 14.67 6.96 13.99
C SER A 94 15.19 8.20 14.75
N PRO A 95 16.17 8.94 14.20
CA PRO A 95 16.56 10.22 14.76
C PRO A 95 15.37 11.21 14.82
N PRO A 96 15.30 12.09 15.85
CA PRO A 96 16.25 12.24 16.94
C PRO A 96 16.06 11.25 18.10
N ASN A 97 14.99 10.44 18.07
CA ASN A 97 14.54 9.64 19.20
C ASN A 97 15.53 8.53 19.59
N ASN A 98 16.08 7.81 18.60
CA ASN A 98 17.13 6.78 18.79
C ASN A 98 16.85 5.77 19.92
N VAL A 99 15.58 5.43 20.17
CA VAL A 99 15.16 4.50 21.21
C VAL A 99 15.74 3.11 20.92
N ARG A 100 16.34 2.49 21.94
CA ARG A 100 16.86 1.11 21.88
C ARG A 100 15.88 0.20 22.59
N PHE A 101 15.42 -0.82 21.88
CA PHE A 101 14.56 -1.88 22.42
C PHE A 101 15.44 -3.04 22.87
N SER A 102 15.17 -3.60 24.06
CA SER A 102 15.83 -4.80 24.57
C SER A 102 15.13 -6.08 24.05
N ASP A 103 15.71 -7.24 24.29
CA ASP A 103 15.08 -8.53 23.99
C ASP A 103 13.82 -8.77 24.85
N GLU A 104 13.72 -8.11 26.02
CA GLU A 104 12.53 -8.16 26.88
C GLU A 104 11.35 -7.44 26.23
N ASP A 105 11.59 -6.28 25.60
CA ASP A 105 10.56 -5.53 24.85
C ASP A 105 9.98 -6.34 23.67
N ALA A 106 10.76 -7.28 23.12
CA ALA A 106 10.31 -8.14 22.02
C ALA A 106 9.39 -9.28 22.49
N SER A 107 9.46 -9.65 23.77
CA SER A 107 8.68 -10.75 24.35
C SER A 107 7.22 -10.37 24.66
N GLU A 108 6.93 -9.06 24.80
CA GLU A 108 5.57 -8.53 25.00
C GLU A 108 4.76 -8.37 23.70
N LEU A 109 5.38 -8.61 22.54
CA LEU A 109 4.76 -8.53 21.21
C LEU A 109 4.25 -9.88 20.69
N GLY A 110 4.33 -10.94 21.51
CA GLY A 110 3.90 -12.31 21.21
C GLY A 110 2.42 -12.59 21.47
#